data_AF-A0A1G9YG96-F1
#
_entry.id   AF-A0A1G9YG96-F1
#
_cell.length_a   1.000
_cell.length_b   1.000
_cell.length_c   1.000
_cell.angle_alpha   90.00
_cell.angle_beta   90.00
_cell.angle_gamma   90.00
#
_symmetry.space_group_name_H-M   'P 1'
#
loop_
_entity.id
_entity.type
_entity.pdbx_description
1 polymer ?
#
loop_
_entity_poly.entity_id
_entity_poly.type
_entity_poly.pdbx_seq_one_letter_code
_entity_poly.pdbx_strand_id
1 'polypeptide(L)'
;MTEAWEWARGTSDGQEFLEELPALALKLRADSRSLYDYFGLRREYAVELMVAHDAGAIEHALLDISHELLLSDRGRPAVVAWLSDYSKQFDELAWQRLRVPAGVAAGVVTGRQAVREIAGGGWLEPWKGGYEADWFAVETLLDEAEELHCELWSRLTVQVTLSRTSRWHHALSLNESAARHRLEQHAQQWPKVWAEAMPWLLAACKNSGGYLESLLVAKVALEDRLFRDAVESAAEHPHLAVRTPAQGVLARAGGVDQADLAQHLVEVVAALLDNDRSRIDAFPWPLAEPTHTWLSQRRLEDLVRDRAAIALNRFREVVRNQGAAEEDALTGRLLDRLESEFSKIDAELTLTESHGVRKPEVSLAQRPVRKADERTVGADVGLVVAVDLPGRLKVRFGELVQVKKSSLLHGTGGSVDSWRIEIRQLHDLLEHSPTAVYWLIQAAGDVLCVPAKLVHAIIKGRDKPSSLSLTIRYSEIRHAAIGLGQYLRDLLMGMWVGNCGEPTLSVASGVDDRIRPMHILAVAVRVRSERDSGDQQDR
;
A
#
# COMPACT_ATOMS: atom_id res chain seq x y z
N MET A 1 -0.53 -31.51 39.97
CA MET A 1 -0.14 -32.35 38.83
C MET A 1 -1.43 -32.69 38.14
N THR A 2 -1.54 -32.40 36.84
CA THR A 2 -2.78 -32.65 36.10
C THR A 2 -2.93 -34.11 35.72
N GLU A 3 -4.17 -34.53 35.43
CA GLU A 3 -4.51 -35.86 34.96
C GLU A 3 -3.69 -36.27 33.72
N ALA A 4 -3.34 -35.30 32.86
CA ALA A 4 -2.44 -35.50 31.73
C ALA A 4 -1.04 -35.98 32.12
N TRP A 5 -0.44 -35.42 33.18
CA TRP A 5 0.89 -35.84 33.65
C TRP A 5 0.85 -37.20 34.35
N GLU A 6 -0.26 -37.52 35.01
CA GLU A 6 -0.47 -38.83 35.62
C GLU A 6 -0.66 -39.90 34.55
N TRP A 7 -1.46 -39.62 33.51
CA TRP A 7 -1.59 -40.47 32.33
C TRP A 7 -0.24 -40.66 31.61
N ALA A 8 0.49 -39.56 31.39
CA ALA A 8 1.76 -39.58 30.67
C ALA A 8 2.83 -40.43 31.37
N ARG A 9 2.84 -40.42 32.71
CA ARG A 9 3.78 -41.22 33.51
C ARG A 9 3.28 -42.65 33.76
N GLY A 10 1.97 -42.85 33.79
CA GLY A 10 1.31 -44.11 34.14
C GLY A 10 1.08 -45.08 32.99
N THR A 11 1.31 -44.67 31.73
CA THR A 11 1.04 -45.48 30.54
C THR A 11 2.24 -45.54 29.58
N SER A 12 2.39 -46.63 28.81
CA SER A 12 3.44 -46.75 27.79
C SER A 12 3.30 -45.69 26.71
N ASP A 13 2.07 -45.46 26.26
CA ASP A 13 1.75 -44.51 25.19
C ASP A 13 2.02 -43.07 25.64
N GLY A 14 1.79 -42.78 26.92
CA GLY A 14 2.13 -41.53 27.55
C GLY A 14 3.64 -41.27 27.62
N GLN A 15 4.42 -42.29 27.99
CA GLN A 15 5.88 -42.20 28.05
C GLN A 15 6.50 -42.04 26.67
N GLU A 16 6.03 -42.80 25.67
CA GLU A 16 6.44 -42.65 24.27
C GLU A 16 6.15 -41.23 23.78
N PHE A 17 4.97 -40.68 24.09
CA PHE A 17 4.65 -39.31 23.69
C PHE A 17 5.54 -38.27 24.36
N LEU A 18 5.90 -38.44 25.64
CA LEU A 18 6.83 -37.55 26.34
C LEU A 18 8.22 -37.53 25.65
N GLU A 19 8.67 -38.64 25.09
CA GLU A 19 9.91 -38.72 24.31
C GLU A 19 9.80 -38.03 22.94
N GLU A 20 8.61 -38.02 22.33
CA GLU A 20 8.32 -37.38 21.05
C GLU A 20 8.16 -35.85 21.13
N LEU A 21 7.80 -35.31 22.30
CA LEU A 21 7.46 -33.89 22.50
C LEU A 21 8.50 -32.90 21.93
N PRO A 22 9.83 -33.05 22.17
CA PRO A 22 10.82 -32.12 21.62
C PRO A 22 10.88 -32.13 20.09
N ALA A 23 10.72 -33.31 19.46
CA ALA A 23 10.72 -33.45 18.01
C ALA A 23 9.45 -32.83 17.41
N LEU A 24 8.31 -33.00 18.06
CA LEU A 24 7.03 -32.38 17.69
C LEU A 24 7.09 -30.85 17.82
N ALA A 25 7.68 -30.31 18.88
CA ALA A 25 7.87 -28.88 19.07
C ALA A 25 8.67 -28.24 17.92
N LEU A 26 9.79 -28.87 17.56
CA LEU A 26 10.62 -28.45 16.41
C LEU A 26 9.84 -28.52 15.10
N LYS A 27 9.03 -29.56 14.92
CA LYS A 27 8.23 -29.74 13.71
C LYS A 27 7.12 -28.69 13.58
N LEU A 28 6.42 -28.38 14.66
CA LEU A 28 5.40 -27.32 14.67
C LEU A 28 5.97 -25.94 14.36
N ARG A 29 7.22 -25.67 14.78
CA ARG A 29 7.95 -24.44 14.43
C ARG A 29 8.42 -24.41 12.97
N ALA A 30 8.44 -25.56 12.27
CA ALA A 30 8.88 -25.67 10.89
C ALA A 30 7.71 -25.80 9.90
N ASP A 31 6.61 -26.46 10.28
CA ASP A 31 5.41 -26.68 9.45
C ASP A 31 4.13 -26.72 10.29
N SER A 32 3.44 -25.58 10.34
CA SER A 32 2.25 -25.37 11.15
C SER A 32 0.98 -26.01 10.58
N ARG A 33 0.99 -26.47 9.32
CA ARG A 33 -0.18 -27.15 8.71
C ARG A 33 -0.49 -28.46 9.40
N SER A 34 0.49 -29.00 10.11
CA SER A 34 0.41 -30.24 10.85
C SER A 34 -0.28 -30.13 12.22
N LEU A 35 -0.69 -28.92 12.64
CA LEU A 35 -1.34 -28.70 13.94
C LEU A 35 -2.58 -29.59 14.12
N TYR A 36 -3.47 -29.66 13.12
CA TYR A 36 -4.64 -30.55 13.17
C TYR A 36 -4.29 -32.02 12.87
N ASP A 37 -3.25 -32.29 12.10
CA ASP A 37 -2.84 -33.65 11.76
C ASP A 37 -2.20 -34.39 12.95
N TYR A 38 -1.50 -33.67 13.84
CA TYR A 38 -0.89 -34.27 15.04
C TYR A 38 -1.85 -34.42 16.21
N PHE A 39 -2.74 -33.45 16.38
CA PHE A 39 -3.71 -33.46 17.48
C PHE A 39 -5.07 -34.03 17.06
N GLY A 40 -5.19 -34.46 15.81
CA GLY A 40 -6.33 -35.16 15.25
C GLY A 40 -6.32 -36.65 15.60
N LEU A 41 -7.26 -37.04 16.46
CA LEU A 41 -7.88 -38.37 16.56
C LEU A 41 -7.30 -39.48 17.47
N ARG A 42 -6.21 -39.36 18.25
CA ARG A 42 -5.77 -40.52 19.08
C ARG A 42 -5.23 -40.33 20.50
N ARG A 43 -5.01 -39.12 21.02
CA ARG A 43 -4.41 -38.96 22.38
C ARG A 43 -5.09 -37.84 23.17
N GLU A 44 -5.91 -38.22 24.15
CA GLU A 44 -6.82 -37.37 24.94
C GLU A 44 -6.13 -36.22 25.71
N TYR A 45 -4.81 -36.30 25.91
CA TYR A 45 -4.00 -35.31 26.65
C TYR A 45 -2.84 -34.71 25.84
N ALA A 46 -2.74 -35.02 24.54
CA ALA A 46 -1.57 -34.65 23.75
C ALA A 46 -1.38 -33.13 23.64
N VAL A 47 -2.48 -32.38 23.53
CA VAL A 47 -2.43 -30.92 23.40
C VAL A 47 -2.02 -30.27 24.72
N GLU A 48 -2.60 -30.69 25.84
CA GLU A 48 -2.25 -30.19 27.18
C GLU A 48 -0.76 -30.38 27.46
N LEU A 49 -0.25 -31.59 27.22
CA LEU A 49 1.17 -31.92 27.42
C LEU A 49 2.07 -31.11 26.49
N MET A 50 1.65 -30.85 25.25
CA MET A 50 2.40 -30.02 24.31
C MET A 50 2.45 -28.56 24.76
N VAL A 51 1.34 -27.99 25.27
CA VAL A 51 1.30 -26.64 25.84
C VAL A 51 2.17 -26.56 27.11
N ALA A 52 2.13 -27.60 27.94
CA ALA A 52 2.98 -27.73 29.13
C ALA A 52 4.47 -27.89 28.79
N HIS A 53 4.80 -28.42 27.60
CA HIS A 53 6.18 -28.54 27.12
C HIS A 53 6.69 -27.27 26.44
N ASP A 54 6.00 -26.81 25.40
CA ASP A 54 6.39 -25.66 24.58
C ASP A 54 5.16 -24.93 24.01
N ALA A 55 4.52 -24.10 24.85
CA ALA A 55 3.41 -23.24 24.42
C ALA A 55 3.79 -22.29 23.28
N GLY A 56 5.08 -21.90 23.17
CA GLY A 56 5.56 -21.05 22.09
C GLY A 56 5.52 -21.74 20.72
N ALA A 57 5.70 -23.06 20.66
CA ALA A 57 5.51 -23.82 19.43
C ALA A 57 4.03 -23.86 19.00
N ILE A 58 3.11 -23.99 19.96
CA ILE A 58 1.67 -23.91 19.70
C ILE A 58 1.29 -22.52 19.21
N GLU A 59 1.73 -21.46 19.90
CA GLU A 59 1.48 -20.08 19.50
C GLU A 59 2.04 -19.77 18.11
N HIS A 60 3.25 -20.24 17.80
CA HIS A 60 3.84 -20.10 16.47
C HIS A 60 2.97 -20.74 15.39
N ALA A 61 2.49 -21.97 15.62
CA ALA A 61 1.66 -22.66 14.66
C ALA A 61 0.28 -21.99 14.52
N LEU A 62 -0.31 -21.52 15.62
CA LEU A 62 -1.57 -20.75 15.61
C LEU A 62 -1.44 -19.43 14.84
N LEU A 63 -0.32 -18.72 15.01
CA LEU A 63 0.02 -17.51 14.23
C LEU A 63 0.09 -17.83 12.74
N ASP A 64 0.81 -18.87 12.34
CA ASP A 64 0.99 -19.24 10.94
C ASP A 64 -0.34 -19.59 10.25
N ILE A 65 -1.20 -20.38 10.90
CA ILE A 65 -2.50 -20.74 10.32
C ILE A 65 -3.53 -19.59 10.35
N SER A 66 -3.32 -18.58 11.20
CA SER A 66 -4.32 -17.52 11.43
C SER A 66 -3.98 -16.18 10.79
N HIS A 67 -2.70 -15.85 10.59
CA HIS A 67 -2.27 -14.48 10.25
C HIS A 67 -2.92 -13.92 8.98
N GLU A 68 -3.22 -14.77 7.99
CA GLU A 68 -3.86 -14.32 6.75
C GLU A 68 -5.32 -13.87 6.92
N LEU A 69 -6.05 -14.49 7.84
CA LEU A 69 -7.51 -14.31 7.98
C LEU A 69 -7.93 -13.80 9.36
N LEU A 70 -6.99 -13.48 10.25
CA LEU A 70 -7.26 -13.15 11.66
C LEU A 70 -8.34 -12.07 11.85
N LEU A 71 -8.22 -10.97 11.09
CA LEU A 71 -9.18 -9.86 11.08
C LEU A 71 -9.98 -9.81 9.76
N SER A 72 -10.07 -10.92 9.04
CA SER A 72 -10.92 -11.04 7.86
C SER A 72 -12.39 -11.05 8.27
N ASP A 73 -13.27 -10.68 7.35
CA ASP A 73 -14.72 -10.85 7.45
C ASP A 73 -15.19 -12.25 6.98
N ARG A 74 -14.27 -13.07 6.48
CA ARG A 74 -14.56 -14.42 5.95
C ARG A 74 -14.11 -15.51 6.91
N GLY A 75 -15.06 -16.38 7.28
CA GLY A 75 -14.80 -17.59 8.05
C GLY A 75 -14.45 -17.36 9.53
N ARG A 76 -14.45 -18.47 10.27
CA ARG A 76 -13.92 -18.54 11.63
C ARG A 76 -12.39 -18.52 11.56
N PRO A 77 -11.70 -17.57 12.23
CA PRO A 77 -10.24 -17.58 12.28
C PRO A 77 -9.74 -18.91 12.86
N ALA A 78 -8.68 -19.46 12.31
CA ALA A 78 -8.18 -20.79 12.69
C ALA A 78 -7.83 -20.88 14.19
N VAL A 79 -7.27 -19.80 14.78
CA VAL A 79 -7.04 -19.72 16.23
C VAL A 79 -8.32 -19.85 17.06
N VAL A 80 -9.43 -19.28 16.59
CA VAL A 80 -10.73 -19.37 17.25
C VAL A 80 -11.29 -20.79 17.14
N ALA A 81 -11.13 -21.43 15.97
CA ALA A 81 -11.54 -22.82 15.75
C ALA A 81 -10.76 -23.76 16.68
N TRP A 82 -9.44 -23.69 16.60
CA TRP A 82 -8.56 -24.61 17.31
C TRP A 82 -8.70 -24.51 18.84
N LEU A 83 -8.63 -23.30 19.41
CA LEU A 83 -8.71 -23.16 20.88
C LEU A 83 -10.06 -23.62 21.44
N SER A 84 -11.12 -23.51 20.65
CA SER A 84 -12.44 -23.97 21.04
C SER A 84 -12.57 -25.50 20.96
N ASP A 85 -12.08 -26.10 19.87
CA ASP A 85 -12.10 -27.55 19.67
C ASP A 85 -11.35 -28.29 20.80
N TYR A 86 -10.30 -27.68 21.33
CA TYR A 86 -9.47 -28.24 22.40
C TYR A 86 -9.70 -27.64 23.80
N SER A 87 -10.66 -26.71 23.95
CA SER A 87 -10.91 -25.99 25.20
C SER A 87 -11.08 -26.89 26.43
N LYS A 88 -11.74 -28.04 26.26
CA LYS A 88 -12.01 -29.02 27.32
C LYS A 88 -10.78 -29.82 27.77
N GLN A 89 -9.68 -29.75 27.02
CA GLN A 89 -8.42 -30.44 27.33
C GLN A 89 -7.43 -29.53 28.06
N PHE A 90 -7.76 -28.25 28.27
CA PHE A 90 -6.85 -27.31 28.90
C PHE A 90 -7.15 -27.16 30.39
N ASP A 91 -6.11 -27.25 31.20
CA ASP A 91 -6.12 -26.87 32.60
C ASP A 91 -5.79 -25.38 32.77
N GLU A 92 -5.85 -24.91 34.02
CA GLU A 92 -5.52 -23.52 34.38
C GLU A 92 -4.10 -23.11 33.93
N LEU A 93 -3.12 -24.04 34.00
CA LEU A 93 -1.76 -23.76 33.57
C LEU A 93 -1.63 -23.64 32.04
N ALA A 94 -2.33 -24.49 31.28
CA ALA A 94 -2.39 -24.40 29.84
C ALA A 94 -3.04 -23.08 29.39
N TRP A 95 -4.13 -22.66 30.03
CA TRP A 95 -4.75 -21.35 29.77
C TRP A 95 -3.83 -20.18 30.11
N GLN A 96 -3.13 -20.25 31.25
CA GLN A 96 -2.15 -19.21 31.61
C GLN A 96 -1.04 -19.06 30.56
N ARG A 97 -0.59 -20.18 29.97
CA ARG A 97 0.45 -20.19 28.92
C ARG A 97 -0.07 -19.77 27.55
N LEU A 98 -1.36 -19.99 27.28
CA LEU A 98 -2.03 -19.59 26.03
C LEU A 98 -2.83 -18.29 26.17
N ARG A 99 -2.60 -17.50 27.23
CA ARG A 99 -3.39 -16.30 27.55
C ARG A 99 -3.47 -15.27 26.41
N VAL A 100 -2.39 -15.09 25.65
CA VAL A 100 -2.36 -14.17 24.50
C VAL A 100 -3.19 -14.73 23.33
N PRO A 101 -2.95 -15.95 22.81
CA PRO A 101 -3.83 -16.59 21.83
C PRO A 101 -5.31 -16.64 22.24
N ALA A 102 -5.61 -16.93 23.51
CA ALA A 102 -6.96 -16.94 24.05
C ALA A 102 -7.61 -15.55 23.98
N GLY A 103 -6.90 -14.51 24.44
CA GLY A 103 -7.34 -13.12 24.33
C GLY A 103 -7.52 -12.65 22.89
N VAL A 104 -6.66 -13.09 21.96
CA VAL A 104 -6.82 -12.85 20.52
C VAL A 104 -8.13 -13.46 20.02
N ALA A 105 -8.36 -14.75 20.30
CA ALA A 105 -9.54 -15.46 19.82
C ALA A 105 -10.83 -14.87 20.38
N ALA A 106 -10.89 -14.70 21.70
CA ALA A 106 -12.02 -14.11 22.41
C ALA A 106 -12.28 -12.67 21.94
N GLY A 107 -11.23 -11.84 21.86
CA GLY A 107 -11.34 -10.45 21.46
C GLY A 107 -11.81 -10.28 20.01
N VAL A 108 -11.32 -11.10 19.08
CA VAL A 108 -11.79 -11.06 17.68
C VAL A 108 -13.30 -11.35 17.60
N VAL A 109 -13.80 -12.36 18.32
CA VAL A 109 -15.23 -12.70 18.30
C VAL A 109 -16.07 -11.60 18.97
N THR A 110 -15.66 -11.11 20.14
CA THR A 110 -16.32 -10.01 20.84
C THR A 110 -16.35 -8.74 20.00
N GLY A 111 -15.25 -8.37 19.35
CA GLY A 111 -15.21 -7.20 18.49
C GLY A 111 -16.12 -7.31 17.28
N ARG A 112 -16.22 -8.52 16.69
CA ARG A 112 -17.17 -8.80 15.60
C ARG A 112 -18.62 -8.64 16.05
N GLN A 113 -18.95 -9.07 17.28
CA GLN A 113 -20.28 -8.86 17.86
C GLN A 113 -20.58 -7.37 18.04
N ALA A 114 -19.64 -6.61 18.62
CA ALA A 114 -19.82 -5.17 18.82
C ALA A 114 -20.06 -4.42 17.51
N VAL A 115 -19.39 -4.80 16.40
CA VAL A 115 -19.66 -4.20 15.09
C VAL A 115 -21.07 -4.50 14.59
N ARG A 116 -21.59 -5.70 14.83
CA ARG A 116 -22.97 -6.06 14.45
C ARG A 116 -24.00 -5.23 15.19
N GLU A 117 -23.76 -4.99 16.48
CA GLU A 117 -24.63 -4.14 17.31
C GLU A 117 -24.59 -2.68 16.84
N ILE A 118 -23.41 -2.19 16.45
CA ILE A 118 -23.22 -0.83 15.93
C ILE A 118 -23.83 -0.64 14.53
N ALA A 119 -23.59 -1.57 13.61
CA ALA A 119 -23.98 -1.45 12.21
C ALA A 119 -25.40 -1.96 11.93
N GLY A 120 -25.94 -2.87 12.76
CA GLY A 120 -27.20 -3.56 12.56
C GLY A 120 -27.05 -4.88 11.78
N GLY A 121 -27.84 -5.90 12.15
CA GLY A 121 -27.70 -7.28 11.67
C GLY A 121 -27.89 -7.51 10.16
N GLY A 122 -28.45 -6.54 9.42
CA GLY A 122 -28.71 -6.65 7.98
C GLY A 122 -27.56 -6.23 7.05
N TRP A 123 -26.48 -5.64 7.59
CA TRP A 123 -25.42 -5.04 6.76
C TRP A 123 -24.24 -5.98 6.45
N LEU A 124 -24.22 -7.15 7.08
CA LEU A 124 -23.14 -8.12 6.98
C LEU A 124 -23.63 -9.41 6.29
N GLU A 125 -24.09 -9.34 5.04
CA GLU A 125 -24.32 -10.55 4.23
C GLU A 125 -23.12 -10.86 3.31
N PRO A 126 -22.60 -12.12 3.26
CA PRO A 126 -22.90 -13.27 4.10
C PRO A 126 -21.74 -13.57 5.07
N TRP A 127 -21.94 -13.21 6.34
CA TRP A 127 -21.45 -14.04 7.46
C TRP A 127 -22.32 -15.30 7.59
N LYS A 128 -22.77 -15.88 6.46
CA LYS A 128 -23.73 -17.00 6.41
C LYS A 128 -22.99 -18.27 6.78
N GLY A 129 -23.33 -18.81 7.95
CA GLY A 129 -23.09 -20.22 8.27
C GLY A 129 -22.11 -20.52 9.42
N GLY A 130 -21.85 -19.59 10.34
CA GLY A 130 -20.90 -19.90 11.43
C GLY A 130 -20.94 -19.03 12.68
N TYR A 131 -21.55 -17.84 12.70
CA TYR A 131 -21.40 -16.95 13.85
C TYR A 131 -22.05 -17.43 15.15
N GLU A 132 -23.29 -17.93 15.11
CA GLU A 132 -23.91 -18.49 16.33
C GLU A 132 -23.10 -19.70 16.83
N ALA A 133 -22.53 -20.48 15.90
CA ALA A 133 -21.60 -21.54 16.24
C ALA A 133 -20.28 -20.99 16.81
N ASP A 134 -19.73 -19.90 16.28
CA ASP A 134 -18.52 -19.25 16.78
C ASP A 134 -18.74 -18.65 18.18
N TRP A 135 -19.86 -17.95 18.41
CA TRP A 135 -20.19 -17.37 19.71
C TRP A 135 -20.35 -18.46 20.77
N PHE A 136 -21.14 -19.51 20.46
CA PHE A 136 -21.33 -20.63 21.37
C PHE A 136 -20.03 -21.41 21.62
N ALA A 137 -19.18 -21.53 20.61
CA ALA A 137 -17.90 -22.22 20.71
C ALA A 137 -16.84 -21.41 21.47
N VAL A 138 -17.05 -20.12 21.71
CA VAL A 138 -16.08 -19.19 22.32
C VAL A 138 -16.55 -18.71 23.70
N GLU A 139 -17.72 -19.11 24.17
CA GLU A 139 -18.22 -18.81 25.53
C GLU A 139 -17.21 -19.29 26.60
N THR A 140 -16.72 -20.53 26.47
CA THR A 140 -15.64 -21.06 27.34
C THR A 140 -14.33 -20.27 27.19
N LEU A 141 -14.02 -19.74 26.01
CA LEU A 141 -12.81 -18.94 25.81
C LEU A 141 -12.91 -17.56 26.44
N LEU A 142 -14.12 -17.00 26.57
CA LEU A 142 -14.34 -15.71 27.21
C LEU A 142 -14.12 -15.76 28.72
N ASP A 143 -14.48 -16.89 29.35
CA ASP A 143 -14.26 -17.10 30.78
C ASP A 143 -12.76 -17.27 31.12
N GLU A 144 -11.98 -17.87 30.21
CA GLU A 144 -10.56 -18.19 30.41
C GLU A 144 -9.59 -17.12 29.86
N ALA A 145 -10.04 -16.29 28.92
CA ALA A 145 -9.19 -15.26 28.31
C ALA A 145 -8.93 -14.10 29.28
N GLU A 146 -7.67 -13.66 29.33
CA GLU A 146 -7.29 -12.48 30.11
C GLU A 146 -8.03 -11.23 29.57
N GLU A 147 -8.78 -10.56 30.45
CA GLU A 147 -9.71 -9.47 30.12
C GLU A 147 -9.05 -8.38 29.27
N LEU A 148 -7.83 -7.96 29.61
CA LEU A 148 -7.11 -6.90 28.91
C LEU A 148 -6.66 -7.29 27.49
N HIS A 149 -6.30 -8.56 27.28
CA HIS A 149 -5.97 -9.07 25.94
C HIS A 149 -7.24 -9.19 25.09
N CYS A 150 -8.33 -9.69 25.67
CA CYS A 150 -9.64 -9.73 25.01
C CYS A 150 -10.10 -8.30 24.62
N GLU A 151 -9.97 -7.33 25.52
CA GLU A 151 -10.33 -5.95 25.27
C GLU A 151 -9.49 -5.31 24.15
N LEU A 152 -8.16 -5.50 24.16
CA LEU A 152 -7.27 -5.06 23.08
C LEU A 152 -7.76 -5.56 21.72
N TRP A 153 -7.97 -6.87 21.60
CA TRP A 153 -8.33 -7.49 20.33
C TRP A 153 -9.76 -7.18 19.89
N SER A 154 -10.67 -6.99 20.84
CA SER A 154 -12.03 -6.49 20.58
C SER A 154 -12.00 -5.08 20.01
N ARG A 155 -11.30 -4.14 20.66
CA ARG A 155 -11.15 -2.75 20.19
C ARG A 155 -10.47 -2.68 18.82
N LEU A 156 -9.43 -3.48 18.59
CA LEU A 156 -8.75 -3.58 17.29
C LEU A 156 -9.68 -4.10 16.20
N THR A 157 -10.42 -5.17 16.49
CA THR A 157 -11.36 -5.76 15.53
C THR A 157 -12.46 -4.77 15.16
N VAL A 158 -13.05 -4.08 16.14
CA VAL A 158 -14.06 -3.04 15.89
C VAL A 158 -13.49 -1.94 14.98
N GLN A 159 -12.30 -1.41 15.31
CA GLN A 159 -11.67 -0.34 14.52
C GLN A 159 -11.40 -0.80 13.07
N VAL A 160 -10.80 -1.98 12.88
CA VAL A 160 -10.46 -2.49 11.55
C VAL A 160 -11.72 -2.74 10.74
N THR A 161 -12.74 -3.39 11.30
CA THR A 161 -13.97 -3.68 10.56
C THR A 161 -14.74 -2.40 10.22
N LEU A 162 -14.91 -1.48 11.17
CA LEU A 162 -15.58 -0.19 10.89
C LEU A 162 -14.82 0.62 9.83
N SER A 163 -13.48 0.64 9.83
CA SER A 163 -12.69 1.36 8.83
C SER A 163 -12.81 0.79 7.40
N ARG A 164 -13.20 -0.48 7.27
CA ARG A 164 -13.52 -1.09 5.97
C ARG A 164 -14.94 -0.74 5.54
N THR A 165 -15.90 -0.74 6.46
CA THR A 165 -17.32 -0.51 6.18
C THR A 165 -17.67 0.96 5.99
N SER A 166 -17.04 1.87 6.74
CA SER A 166 -17.28 3.33 6.68
C SER A 166 -16.94 3.94 5.32
N ARG A 167 -16.09 3.27 4.53
CA ARG A 167 -15.74 3.64 3.14
C ARG A 167 -16.96 3.78 2.24
N TRP A 168 -18.00 3.02 2.52
CA TRP A 168 -19.23 2.99 1.73
C TRP A 168 -20.40 3.69 2.43
N HIS A 169 -20.24 4.02 3.72
CA HIS A 169 -21.32 4.51 4.58
C HIS A 169 -20.84 5.56 5.59
N HIS A 170 -20.96 6.84 5.22
CA HIS A 170 -20.56 7.97 6.07
C HIS A 170 -21.23 8.00 7.46
N ALA A 171 -22.39 7.36 7.62
CA ALA A 171 -23.09 7.25 8.90
C ALA A 171 -22.28 6.54 10.01
N LEU A 172 -21.29 5.71 9.65
CA LEU A 172 -20.45 4.99 10.61
C LEU A 172 -19.14 5.72 10.97
N SER A 173 -18.87 6.89 10.39
CA SER A 173 -17.62 7.65 10.60
C SER A 173 -17.40 8.09 12.06
N LEU A 174 -18.47 8.42 12.78
CA LEU A 174 -18.41 8.74 14.22
C LEU A 174 -18.02 7.51 15.05
N ASN A 175 -18.60 6.34 14.73
CA ASN A 175 -18.29 5.09 15.41
C ASN A 175 -16.85 4.64 15.13
N GLU A 176 -16.38 4.79 13.89
CA GLU A 176 -14.98 4.54 13.53
C GLU A 176 -14.03 5.43 14.33
N SER A 177 -14.31 6.74 14.40
CA SER A 177 -13.50 7.69 15.16
C SER A 177 -13.48 7.37 16.65
N ALA A 178 -14.62 6.98 17.22
CA ALA A 178 -14.72 6.55 18.62
C ALA A 178 -13.95 5.25 18.87
N ALA A 179 -14.06 4.26 17.98
CA ALA A 179 -13.32 2.99 18.08
C ALA A 179 -11.81 3.21 18.02
N ARG A 180 -11.36 4.06 17.10
CA ARG A 180 -9.97 4.51 17.01
C ARG A 180 -9.49 5.13 18.32
N HIS A 181 -10.23 6.10 18.85
CA HIS A 181 -9.87 6.78 20.09
C HIS A 181 -9.76 5.81 21.28
N ARG A 182 -10.70 4.87 21.43
CA ARG A 182 -10.66 3.85 22.49
C ARG A 182 -9.45 2.92 22.35
N LEU A 183 -9.07 2.55 21.14
CA LEU A 183 -7.90 1.71 20.91
C LEU A 183 -6.60 2.46 21.24
N GLU A 184 -6.48 3.73 20.85
CA GLU A 184 -5.34 4.59 21.20
C GLU A 184 -5.24 4.80 22.72
N GLN A 185 -6.37 5.01 23.41
CA GLN A 185 -6.43 5.06 24.88
C GLN A 185 -5.96 3.75 25.52
N HIS A 186 -6.36 2.59 24.98
CA HIS A 186 -5.89 1.29 25.47
C HIS A 186 -4.37 1.17 25.37
N ALA A 187 -3.80 1.60 24.24
CA ALA A 187 -2.34 1.63 24.02
C ALA A 187 -1.59 2.55 24.97
N GLN A 188 -2.24 3.57 25.53
CA GLN A 188 -1.65 4.47 26.52
C GLN A 188 -1.78 3.91 27.95
N GLN A 189 -2.93 3.32 28.28
CA GLN A 189 -3.21 2.81 29.62
C GLN A 189 -2.49 1.49 29.91
N TRP A 190 -2.37 0.61 28.91
CA TRP A 190 -1.88 -0.76 29.08
C TRP A 190 -0.77 -1.14 28.10
N PRO A 191 0.37 -0.41 28.09
CA PRO A 191 1.45 -0.65 27.12
C PRO A 191 2.09 -2.05 27.24
N LYS A 192 2.08 -2.65 28.44
CA LYS A 192 2.60 -4.01 28.66
C LYS A 192 1.78 -5.08 27.92
N VAL A 193 0.45 -4.94 27.89
CA VAL A 193 -0.45 -5.86 27.20
C VAL A 193 -0.18 -5.84 25.69
N TRP A 194 0.06 -4.65 25.13
CA TRP A 194 0.47 -4.47 23.74
C TRP A 194 1.84 -5.08 23.44
N ALA A 195 2.81 -4.91 24.34
CA ALA A 195 4.14 -5.49 24.20
C ALA A 195 4.09 -7.03 24.19
N GLU A 196 3.30 -7.64 25.07
CA GLU A 196 3.09 -9.09 25.11
C GLU A 196 2.39 -9.60 23.84
N ALA A 197 1.38 -8.88 23.35
CA ALA A 197 0.64 -9.24 22.14
C ALA A 197 1.35 -8.85 20.82
N MET A 198 2.57 -8.29 20.88
CA MET A 198 3.26 -7.72 19.73
C MET A 198 3.39 -8.67 18.53
N PRO A 199 3.72 -9.97 18.69
CA PRO A 199 3.77 -10.90 17.56
C PRO A 199 2.45 -10.97 16.79
N TRP A 200 1.32 -11.05 17.51
CA TRP A 200 -0.01 -11.09 16.91
C TRP A 200 -0.40 -9.75 16.28
N LEU A 201 -0.08 -8.62 16.92
CA LEU A 201 -0.35 -7.28 16.38
C LEU A 201 0.40 -7.06 15.05
N LEU A 202 1.67 -7.45 14.99
CA LEU A 202 2.47 -7.35 13.76
C LEU A 202 1.93 -8.26 12.65
N ALA A 203 1.55 -9.50 12.99
CA ALA A 203 0.89 -10.41 12.05
C ALA A 203 -0.44 -9.84 11.52
N ALA A 204 -1.17 -9.11 12.36
CA ALA A 204 -2.44 -8.48 11.99
C ALA A 204 -2.28 -7.20 11.13
N CYS A 205 -1.08 -6.63 11.01
CA CYS A 205 -0.87 -5.37 10.27
C CYS A 205 -1.39 -5.44 8.82
N LYS A 206 -1.17 -6.58 8.13
CA LYS A 206 -1.67 -6.84 6.76
C LYS A 206 -3.19 -6.68 6.65
N ASN A 207 -3.92 -7.01 7.72
CA ASN A 207 -5.37 -6.97 7.75
C ASN A 207 -5.92 -5.65 8.31
N SER A 208 -5.07 -4.76 8.84
CA SER A 208 -5.51 -3.53 9.53
C SER A 208 -5.75 -2.32 8.62
N GLY A 209 -5.55 -2.44 7.31
CA GLY A 209 -5.67 -1.30 6.38
C GLY A 209 -4.64 -0.20 6.64
N GLY A 210 -3.45 -0.54 7.18
CA GLY A 210 -2.36 0.38 7.49
C GLY A 210 -2.49 1.14 8.82
N TYR A 211 -3.63 1.04 9.51
CA TYR A 211 -3.83 1.74 10.78
C TYR A 211 -2.89 1.24 11.89
N LEU A 212 -2.84 -0.09 12.10
CA LEU A 212 -2.04 -0.67 13.18
C LEU A 212 -0.55 -0.42 12.95
N GLU A 213 -0.09 -0.55 11.71
CA GLU A 213 1.29 -0.22 11.32
C GLU A 213 1.63 1.25 11.65
N SER A 214 0.73 2.19 11.34
CA SER A 214 0.91 3.61 11.66
C SER A 214 1.04 3.86 13.16
N LEU A 215 0.18 3.23 13.97
CA LEU A 215 0.18 3.38 15.42
C LEU A 215 1.48 2.82 16.03
N LEU A 216 1.94 1.66 15.56
CA LEU A 216 3.19 1.06 16.03
C LEU A 216 4.41 1.91 15.65
N VAL A 217 4.48 2.42 14.41
CA VAL A 217 5.53 3.36 13.99
C VAL A 217 5.51 4.60 14.89
N ALA A 218 4.34 5.18 15.15
CA ALA A 218 4.22 6.33 16.05
C ALA A 218 4.74 6.05 17.46
N LYS A 219 4.36 4.91 18.05
CA LYS A 219 4.79 4.53 19.39
C LYS A 219 6.29 4.30 19.50
N VAL A 220 6.89 3.60 18.53
CA VAL A 220 8.34 3.34 18.51
C VAL A 220 9.14 4.62 18.27
N ALA A 221 8.64 5.50 17.40
CA ALA A 221 9.29 6.77 17.07
C ALA A 221 9.18 7.80 18.21
N LEU A 222 8.12 7.74 19.04
CA LEU A 222 7.98 8.50 20.29
C LEU A 222 8.82 7.95 21.45
N GLU A 223 9.72 6.99 21.18
CA GLU A 223 10.63 6.37 22.17
C GLU A 223 9.90 5.71 23.37
N ASP A 224 8.69 5.21 23.15
CA ASP A 224 8.04 4.34 24.13
C ASP A 224 8.85 3.04 24.25
N ARG A 225 9.65 2.92 25.32
CA ARG A 225 10.60 1.82 25.53
C ARG A 225 9.94 0.46 25.43
N LEU A 226 8.75 0.29 26.01
CA LEU A 226 8.07 -1.01 25.98
C LEU A 226 7.69 -1.42 24.56
N PHE A 227 7.21 -0.47 23.74
CA PHE A 227 6.90 -0.74 22.35
C PHE A 227 8.16 -0.97 21.53
N ARG A 228 9.20 -0.16 21.72
CA ARG A 228 10.47 -0.32 21.00
C ARG A 228 11.10 -1.68 21.30
N ASP A 229 11.27 -2.03 22.56
CA ASP A 229 11.89 -3.30 22.97
C ASP A 229 11.08 -4.51 22.43
N ALA A 230 9.75 -4.43 22.46
CA ALA A 230 8.89 -5.47 21.92
C ALA A 230 9.00 -5.62 20.40
N VAL A 231 9.07 -4.50 19.65
CA VAL A 231 9.25 -4.53 18.19
C VAL A 231 10.66 -4.98 17.81
N GLU A 232 11.69 -4.57 18.55
CA GLU A 232 13.07 -5.04 18.37
C GLU A 232 13.18 -6.55 18.60
N SER A 233 12.59 -7.08 19.68
CA SER A 233 12.50 -8.51 19.91
C SER A 233 11.74 -9.24 18.78
N ALA A 234 10.64 -8.65 18.30
CA ALA A 234 9.87 -9.21 17.20
C ALA A 234 10.61 -9.18 15.84
N ALA A 235 11.59 -8.29 15.66
CA ALA A 235 12.41 -8.24 14.45
C ALA A 235 13.39 -9.42 14.33
N GLU A 236 13.58 -10.18 15.41
CA GLU A 236 14.35 -11.42 15.45
C GLU A 236 13.45 -12.67 15.45
N HIS A 237 12.12 -12.48 15.43
CA HIS A 237 11.16 -13.58 15.51
C HIS A 237 11.32 -14.58 14.35
N PRO A 238 11.19 -15.91 14.58
CA PRO A 238 11.36 -16.92 13.54
C PRO A 238 10.30 -16.82 12.43
N HIS A 239 9.09 -16.35 12.76
CA HIS A 239 7.97 -16.25 11.82
C HIS A 239 8.05 -14.99 10.94
N LEU A 240 8.02 -15.16 9.61
CA LEU A 240 8.13 -14.06 8.64
C LEU A 240 7.02 -13.01 8.74
N ALA A 241 5.79 -13.43 9.05
CA ALA A 241 4.65 -12.50 9.21
C ALA A 241 4.76 -11.60 10.46
N VAL A 242 5.69 -11.90 11.36
CA VAL A 242 6.01 -11.06 12.54
C VAL A 242 7.27 -10.25 12.27
N ARG A 243 8.32 -10.92 11.81
CA ARG A 243 9.63 -10.32 11.55
C ARG A 243 9.60 -9.22 10.50
N THR A 244 8.93 -9.46 9.38
CA THR A 244 8.94 -8.51 8.25
C THR A 244 8.22 -7.21 8.63
N PRO A 245 7.00 -7.23 9.23
CA PRO A 245 6.38 -6.02 9.73
C PRO A 245 7.19 -5.34 10.84
N ALA A 246 7.82 -6.08 11.77
CA ALA A 246 8.65 -5.49 12.82
C ALA A 246 9.82 -4.69 12.25
N GLN A 247 10.56 -5.28 11.31
CA GLN A 247 11.66 -4.61 10.60
C GLN A 247 11.17 -3.37 9.84
N GLY A 248 9.97 -3.45 9.23
CA GLY A 248 9.31 -2.32 8.59
C GLY A 248 8.99 -1.19 9.56
N VAL A 249 8.44 -1.51 10.74
CA VAL A 249 8.15 -0.53 11.81
C VAL A 249 9.43 0.14 12.29
N LEU A 250 10.48 -0.62 12.58
CA LEU A 250 11.78 -0.07 13.02
C LEU A 250 12.42 0.81 11.96
N ALA A 251 12.42 0.37 10.70
CA ALA A 251 12.99 1.15 9.59
C ALA A 251 12.23 2.47 9.38
N ARG A 252 10.91 2.49 9.58
CA ARG A 252 10.11 3.72 9.49
C ARG A 252 10.19 4.59 10.74
N ALA A 253 10.43 4.01 11.91
CA ALA A 253 10.58 4.77 13.16
C ALA A 253 12.00 5.30 13.39
N GLY A 254 13.01 4.63 12.82
CA GLY A 254 14.42 4.99 12.93
C GLY A 254 14.83 6.16 12.04
N GLY A 255 15.70 7.03 12.55
CA GLY A 255 16.29 8.14 11.78
C GLY A 255 15.57 9.49 11.89
N VAL A 256 14.70 9.67 12.89
CA VAL A 256 13.91 10.90 13.07
C VAL A 256 14.35 11.63 14.33
N ASP A 257 14.83 12.86 14.19
CA ASP A 257 15.02 13.75 15.33
C ASP A 257 13.67 14.06 15.98
N GLN A 258 13.59 14.07 17.32
CA GLN A 258 12.34 14.34 18.05
C GLN A 258 11.65 15.65 17.59
N ALA A 259 12.41 16.63 17.12
CA ALA A 259 11.91 17.90 16.60
C ALA A 259 11.11 17.78 15.28
N ASP A 260 11.36 16.74 14.47
CA ASP A 260 10.69 16.48 13.19
C ASP A 260 9.66 15.34 13.28
N LEU A 261 9.51 14.72 14.46
CA LEU A 261 8.69 13.52 14.65
C LEU A 261 7.21 13.72 14.27
N ALA A 262 6.58 14.81 14.70
CA ALA A 262 5.18 15.08 14.36
C ALA A 262 4.97 15.15 12.84
N GLN A 263 5.91 15.75 12.13
CA GLN A 263 5.86 15.93 10.68
C GLN A 263 6.15 14.60 9.95
N HIS A 264 7.11 13.82 10.44
CA HIS A 264 7.38 12.46 9.96
C HIS A 264 6.15 11.55 10.09
N LEU A 265 5.46 11.59 11.24
CA LEU A 265 4.24 10.80 11.46
C LEU A 265 3.09 11.23 10.54
N VAL A 266 2.93 12.54 10.29
CA VAL A 266 1.97 13.04 9.30
C VAL A 266 2.29 12.49 7.92
N GLU A 267 3.57 12.38 7.54
CA GLU A 267 3.97 11.88 6.23
C GLU A 267 3.78 10.37 6.10
N VAL A 268 4.10 9.58 7.13
CA VAL A 268 3.82 8.13 7.16
C VAL A 268 2.32 7.87 7.05
N VAL A 269 1.50 8.58 7.84
CA VAL A 269 0.03 8.44 7.80
C VAL A 269 -0.54 8.88 6.45
N ALA A 270 -0.04 9.98 5.88
CA ALA A 270 -0.43 10.44 4.55
C ALA A 270 -0.14 9.37 3.48
N ALA A 271 1.10 8.85 3.45
CA ALA A 271 1.50 7.83 2.49
C ALA A 271 0.67 6.55 2.62
N LEU A 272 0.33 6.12 3.83
CA LEU A 272 -0.50 4.93 4.05
C LEU A 272 -1.95 5.13 3.62
N LEU A 273 -2.53 6.29 3.90
CA LEU A 273 -3.90 6.63 3.48
C LEU A 273 -4.04 6.76 1.96
N ASP A 274 -2.99 7.22 1.28
CA ASP A 274 -2.99 7.51 -0.15
C ASP A 274 -2.52 6.29 -0.98
N ASN A 275 -1.76 5.36 -0.39
CA ASN A 275 -1.40 4.07 -1.01
C ASN A 275 -2.53 3.03 -1.01
N ASP A 276 -3.65 3.30 -0.35
CA ASP A 276 -4.83 2.45 -0.41
C ASP A 276 -5.52 2.60 -1.78
N ARG A 277 -5.07 1.78 -2.74
CA ARG A 277 -5.60 1.73 -4.11
C ARG A 277 -7.12 1.56 -4.18
N SER A 278 -7.75 0.97 -3.17
CA SER A 278 -9.21 0.82 -3.14
C SER A 278 -9.94 2.16 -3.11
N ARG A 279 -9.30 3.27 -2.67
CA ARG A 279 -9.87 4.62 -2.73
C ARG A 279 -9.83 5.24 -4.13
N ILE A 280 -8.78 4.91 -4.90
CA ILE A 280 -8.65 5.33 -6.30
C ILE A 280 -9.67 4.54 -7.16
N ASP A 281 -9.86 3.27 -6.84
CA ASP A 281 -10.82 2.38 -7.53
C ASP A 281 -12.28 2.60 -7.08
N ALA A 282 -12.52 3.25 -5.93
CA ALA A 282 -13.85 3.54 -5.39
C ALA A 282 -14.52 4.79 -5.97
N PHE A 283 -13.83 5.56 -6.84
CA PHE A 283 -14.51 6.64 -7.54
C PHE A 283 -15.48 6.04 -8.56
N PRO A 284 -16.79 6.36 -8.49
CA PRO A 284 -17.73 5.83 -9.45
C PRO A 284 -17.30 6.27 -10.85
N TRP A 285 -16.99 5.29 -11.69
CA TRP A 285 -16.79 5.51 -13.11
C TRP A 285 -18.04 6.19 -13.68
N PRO A 286 -17.93 7.18 -14.58
CA PRO A 286 -19.08 7.78 -15.21
C PRO A 286 -19.98 6.69 -15.80
N LEU A 287 -21.17 6.53 -15.22
CA LEU A 287 -22.14 5.52 -15.62
C LEU A 287 -22.87 6.02 -16.87
N ALA A 288 -22.46 5.48 -18.02
CA ALA A 288 -23.08 5.57 -19.35
C ALA A 288 -22.85 6.87 -20.18
N GLU A 289 -22.98 6.71 -21.50
CA GLU A 289 -22.93 7.77 -22.51
C GLU A 289 -23.91 8.91 -22.15
N PRO A 290 -23.53 10.20 -22.28
CA PRO A 290 -22.54 10.73 -23.21
C PRO A 290 -21.28 11.33 -22.54
N THR A 291 -20.71 10.69 -21.52
CA THR A 291 -19.45 11.12 -20.88
C THR A 291 -18.20 10.57 -21.58
N HIS A 292 -18.20 10.51 -22.91
CA HIS A 292 -17.04 10.00 -23.64
C HIS A 292 -15.84 10.92 -23.47
N THR A 293 -14.71 10.37 -23.02
CA THR A 293 -13.39 10.94 -23.34
C THR A 293 -13.31 11.10 -24.86
N TRP A 294 -12.44 11.98 -25.37
CA TRP A 294 -12.31 12.10 -26.82
C TRP A 294 -11.79 10.82 -27.51
N LEU A 295 -11.36 9.80 -26.75
CA LEU A 295 -11.02 8.48 -27.29
C LEU A 295 -12.29 7.66 -27.58
N SER A 296 -13.34 7.79 -26.75
CA SER A 296 -14.57 6.97 -26.80
C SER A 296 -14.34 5.46 -26.87
N GLN A 297 -13.19 4.95 -26.39
CA GLN A 297 -12.87 3.52 -26.45
C GLN A 297 -12.30 3.07 -25.10
N ARG A 298 -13.18 2.57 -24.23
CA ARG A 298 -12.84 2.10 -22.88
C ARG A 298 -11.66 1.14 -22.86
N ARG A 299 -11.60 0.21 -23.81
CA ARG A 299 -10.52 -0.77 -23.90
C ARG A 299 -9.15 -0.12 -24.14
N LEU A 300 -9.10 0.89 -25.01
CA LEU A 300 -7.88 1.64 -25.27
C LEU A 300 -7.44 2.42 -24.01
N GLU A 301 -8.39 3.01 -23.29
CA GLU A 301 -8.13 3.69 -22.01
C GLU A 301 -7.60 2.72 -20.94
N ASP A 302 -8.18 1.52 -20.84
CA ASP A 302 -7.72 0.45 -19.95
C ASP A 302 -6.30 -0.02 -20.33
N LEU A 303 -6.02 -0.20 -21.63
CA LEU A 303 -4.69 -0.59 -22.12
C LEU A 303 -3.64 0.48 -21.81
N VAL A 304 -3.96 1.76 -22.03
CA VAL A 304 -3.08 2.88 -21.67
C VAL A 304 -2.77 2.87 -20.18
N ARG A 305 -3.80 2.72 -19.33
CA ARG A 305 -3.63 2.63 -17.87
C ARG A 305 -2.73 1.47 -17.48
N ASP A 306 -3.01 0.28 -17.99
CA ASP A 306 -2.34 -0.95 -17.60
C ASP A 306 -0.87 -0.97 -18.10
N ARG A 307 -0.63 -0.48 -19.32
CA ARG A 307 0.73 -0.34 -19.86
C ARG A 307 1.55 0.70 -19.12
N ALA A 308 0.96 1.84 -18.74
CA ALA A 308 1.61 2.81 -17.86
C ALA A 308 1.94 2.19 -16.48
N ALA A 309 1.02 1.42 -15.89
CA ALA A 309 1.25 0.75 -14.61
C ALA A 309 2.38 -0.29 -14.68
N ILE A 310 2.47 -1.07 -15.78
CA ILE A 310 3.56 -2.02 -16.01
C ILE A 310 4.90 -1.29 -16.16
N ALA A 311 4.94 -0.20 -16.93
CA ALA A 311 6.14 0.61 -17.10
C ALA A 311 6.63 1.17 -15.76
N LEU A 312 5.72 1.70 -14.93
CA LEU A 312 6.04 2.22 -13.60
C LEU A 312 6.52 1.13 -12.64
N ASN A 313 5.91 -0.05 -12.64
CA ASN A 313 6.39 -1.17 -11.83
C ASN A 313 7.82 -1.59 -12.20
N ARG A 314 8.16 -1.61 -13.50
CA ARG A 314 9.54 -1.87 -13.97
C ARG A 314 10.49 -0.73 -13.62
N PHE A 315 10.01 0.51 -13.61
CA PHE A 315 10.80 1.66 -13.19
C PHE A 315 11.12 1.62 -11.68
N ARG A 316 10.21 1.14 -10.83
CA ARG A 316 10.48 0.95 -9.40
C ARG A 316 11.71 0.06 -9.16
N GLU A 317 11.89 -1.00 -9.96
CA GLU A 317 13.08 -1.85 -9.88
C GLU A 317 14.37 -1.10 -10.26
N VAL A 318 14.29 -0.19 -11.23
CA VAL A 318 15.41 0.69 -11.61
C VAL A 318 15.78 1.61 -10.46
N VAL A 319 14.80 2.26 -9.83
CA VAL A 319 15.04 3.17 -8.69
C VAL A 319 15.61 2.40 -7.50
N ARG A 320 15.13 1.19 -7.22
CA ARG A 320 15.70 0.35 -6.15
C ARG A 320 17.17 0.03 -6.37
N ASN A 321 17.56 -0.25 -7.61
CA ASN A 321 18.92 -0.68 -7.93
C ASN A 321 19.87 0.49 -8.22
N GLN A 322 19.34 1.64 -8.66
CA GLN A 322 20.10 2.73 -9.27
C GLN A 322 19.57 4.12 -8.88
N GLY A 323 18.81 4.24 -7.80
CA GLY A 323 18.22 5.52 -7.36
C GLY A 323 19.25 6.62 -7.06
N ALA A 324 20.49 6.23 -6.75
CA ALA A 324 21.60 7.17 -6.58
C ALA A 324 22.06 7.83 -7.90
N ALA A 325 21.67 7.30 -9.07
CA ALA A 325 22.01 7.87 -10.37
C ALA A 325 21.45 9.29 -10.56
N GLU A 326 22.05 10.06 -11.45
CA GLU A 326 21.62 11.42 -11.79
C GLU A 326 20.14 11.49 -12.23
N GLU A 327 19.47 12.61 -11.92
CA GLU A 327 18.04 12.83 -12.22
C GLU A 327 17.73 12.62 -13.71
N ASP A 328 18.62 13.08 -14.60
CA ASP A 328 18.52 12.89 -16.04
C ASP A 328 18.54 11.40 -16.43
N ALA A 329 19.47 10.63 -15.87
CA ALA A 329 19.58 9.20 -16.17
C ALA A 329 18.34 8.41 -15.73
N LEU A 330 17.73 8.78 -14.59
CA LEU A 330 16.47 8.20 -14.14
C LEU A 330 15.30 8.63 -15.04
N THR A 331 15.27 9.89 -15.46
CA THR A 331 14.27 10.42 -16.40
C THR A 331 14.30 9.67 -17.73
N GLY A 332 15.47 9.52 -18.34
CA GLY A 332 15.63 8.77 -19.59
C GLY A 332 15.12 7.32 -19.46
N ARG A 333 15.47 6.63 -18.37
CA ARG A 333 15.00 5.25 -18.12
C ARG A 333 13.50 5.16 -17.91
N LEU A 334 12.89 6.14 -17.25
CA LEU A 334 11.44 6.19 -17.08
C LEU A 334 10.74 6.31 -18.45
N LEU A 335 11.23 7.22 -19.29
CA LEU A 335 10.69 7.45 -20.62
C LEU A 335 10.88 6.22 -21.54
N ASP A 336 12.04 5.58 -21.53
CA ASP A 336 12.31 4.34 -22.27
C ASP A 336 11.32 3.22 -21.90
N ARG A 337 10.98 3.11 -20.61
CA ARG A 337 10.01 2.11 -20.14
C ARG A 337 8.59 2.43 -20.59
N LEU A 338 8.21 3.71 -20.56
CA LEU A 338 6.92 4.16 -21.07
C LEU A 338 6.80 3.88 -22.57
N GLU A 339 7.80 4.26 -23.37
CA GLU A 339 7.84 3.98 -24.81
C GLU A 339 7.74 2.48 -25.10
N SER A 340 8.54 1.66 -24.42
CA SER A 340 8.54 0.20 -24.62
C SER A 340 7.20 -0.48 -24.28
N GLU A 341 6.47 0.00 -23.27
CA GLU A 341 5.15 -0.56 -22.96
C GLU A 341 4.04 0.00 -23.86
N PHE A 342 4.09 1.29 -24.21
CA PHE A 342 3.11 1.90 -25.08
C PHE A 342 3.19 1.36 -26.51
N SER A 343 4.39 1.00 -27.00
CA SER A 343 4.56 0.37 -28.32
C SER A 343 3.86 -0.99 -28.46
N LYS A 344 3.39 -1.59 -27.36
CA LYS A 344 2.66 -2.87 -27.36
C LYS A 344 1.15 -2.71 -27.46
N ILE A 345 0.62 -1.49 -27.29
CA ILE A 345 -0.83 -1.22 -27.32
C ILE A 345 -1.41 -1.64 -28.66
N ASP A 346 -0.77 -1.24 -29.77
CA ASP A 346 -1.26 -1.54 -31.12
C ASP A 346 -1.28 -3.05 -31.41
N ALA A 347 -0.27 -3.79 -30.96
CA ALA A 347 -0.21 -5.25 -31.12
C ALA A 347 -1.35 -5.94 -30.36
N GLU A 348 -1.65 -5.49 -29.14
CA GLU A 348 -2.71 -6.06 -28.31
C GLU A 348 -4.12 -5.72 -28.80
N LEU A 349 -4.33 -4.50 -29.29
CA LEU A 349 -5.58 -4.11 -29.96
C LEU A 349 -5.81 -4.93 -31.23
N THR A 350 -4.75 -5.18 -32.01
CA THR A 350 -4.84 -5.97 -33.25
C THR A 350 -5.20 -7.44 -32.98
N LEU A 351 -4.66 -8.03 -31.91
CA LEU A 351 -4.91 -9.44 -31.55
C LEU A 351 -6.33 -9.70 -31.02
N THR A 352 -7.01 -8.67 -30.53
CA THR A 352 -8.20 -8.86 -29.70
C THR A 352 -9.47 -8.22 -30.24
N GLU A 353 -9.41 -7.56 -31.39
CA GLU A 353 -10.58 -6.89 -31.97
C GLU A 353 -10.77 -7.21 -33.46
N SER A 354 -12.04 -7.38 -33.86
CA SER A 354 -12.44 -7.66 -35.24
C SER A 354 -12.06 -6.52 -36.20
N HIS A 355 -11.61 -6.90 -37.40
CA HIS A 355 -11.24 -5.99 -38.49
C HIS A 355 -12.49 -5.27 -39.03
N GLY A 356 -12.48 -3.94 -39.16
CA GLY A 356 -13.53 -3.18 -39.85
C GLY A 356 -13.98 -1.84 -39.26
N VAL A 357 -13.52 -1.44 -38.07
CA VAL A 357 -13.84 -0.12 -37.48
C VAL A 357 -12.60 0.77 -37.47
N ARG A 358 -12.72 2.01 -37.99
CA ARG A 358 -11.73 3.08 -37.86
C ARG A 358 -11.52 3.42 -36.39
N LYS A 359 -10.37 3.08 -35.82
CA LYS A 359 -10.11 3.19 -34.37
C LYS A 359 -8.98 4.16 -34.06
N PRO A 360 -9.06 4.87 -32.92
CA PRO A 360 -7.93 5.61 -32.37
C PRO A 360 -6.77 4.67 -32.03
N GLU A 361 -5.55 5.07 -32.40
CA GLU A 361 -4.27 4.48 -32.03
C GLU A 361 -3.52 5.50 -31.18
N VAL A 362 -2.80 5.02 -30.17
CA VAL A 362 -2.00 5.84 -29.26
C VAL A 362 -0.55 5.43 -29.43
N SER A 363 0.29 6.38 -29.87
CA SER A 363 1.73 6.18 -29.95
C SER A 363 2.44 7.17 -29.02
N LEU A 364 3.54 6.71 -28.44
CA LEU A 364 4.40 7.47 -27.56
C LEU A 364 5.83 7.25 -28.02
N ALA A 365 6.57 8.33 -28.27
CA ALA A 365 7.94 8.28 -28.76
C ALA A 365 8.81 9.29 -28.01
N GLN A 366 10.00 8.87 -27.60
CA GLN A 366 10.99 9.73 -26.97
C GLN A 366 12.03 10.20 -27.99
N ARG A 367 12.39 11.48 -27.92
CA ARG A 367 13.55 12.04 -28.61
C ARG A 367 14.49 12.69 -27.58
N PRO A 368 15.67 12.11 -27.30
CA PRO A 368 16.67 12.76 -26.47
C PRO A 368 17.29 13.94 -27.22
N VAL A 369 17.54 15.04 -26.52
CA VAL A 369 18.23 16.22 -27.04
C VAL A 369 19.68 16.20 -26.55
N ARG A 370 20.64 16.53 -27.43
CA ARG A 370 22.06 16.55 -27.05
C ARG A 370 22.31 17.66 -26.01
N LYS A 371 22.99 17.30 -24.92
CA LYS A 371 23.36 18.21 -23.81
C LYS A 371 24.11 19.49 -24.22
N ALA A 372 24.85 19.46 -25.33
CA ALA A 372 25.57 20.62 -25.87
C ALA A 372 24.66 21.76 -26.36
N ASP A 373 23.38 21.45 -26.58
CA ASP A 373 22.40 22.36 -27.13
C ASP A 373 21.31 22.71 -26.10
N GLU A 374 21.54 22.35 -24.83
CA GLU A 374 20.67 22.68 -23.71
C GLU A 374 20.81 24.19 -23.40
N ARG A 375 19.67 24.88 -23.39
CA ARG A 375 19.58 26.29 -22.98
C ARG A 375 18.33 26.45 -22.12
N THR A 376 18.54 27.00 -20.93
CA THR A 376 17.71 26.82 -19.73
C THR A 376 16.27 27.32 -19.87
N VAL A 377 15.34 26.37 -20.08
CA VAL A 377 13.88 26.53 -19.89
C VAL A 377 13.49 26.34 -18.42
N GLY A 378 14.30 25.56 -17.69
CA GLY A 378 13.91 25.02 -16.40
C GLY A 378 12.95 23.83 -16.48
N ALA A 379 12.96 23.09 -17.60
CA ALA A 379 12.20 21.87 -17.83
C ALA A 379 13.10 20.74 -18.33
N ASP A 380 12.92 19.52 -17.81
CA ASP A 380 13.65 18.33 -18.25
C ASP A 380 12.92 17.60 -19.38
N VAL A 381 11.58 17.61 -19.39
CA VAL A 381 10.77 16.95 -20.41
C VAL A 381 9.79 17.93 -21.06
N GLY A 382 9.79 17.97 -22.39
CA GLY A 382 8.75 18.57 -23.21
C GLY A 382 7.76 17.51 -23.67
N LEU A 383 6.52 17.57 -23.18
CA LEU A 383 5.44 16.71 -23.63
C LEU A 383 4.73 17.40 -24.79
N VAL A 384 4.58 16.69 -25.91
CA VAL A 384 3.79 17.18 -27.05
C VAL A 384 2.69 16.19 -27.33
N VAL A 385 1.44 16.62 -27.11
CA VAL A 385 0.27 15.79 -27.39
C VAL A 385 -0.38 16.27 -28.67
N ALA A 386 -0.54 15.37 -29.64
CA ALA A 386 -1.20 15.63 -30.91
C ALA A 386 -2.35 14.64 -31.11
N VAL A 387 -3.57 15.16 -31.06
CA VAL A 387 -4.80 14.40 -31.31
C VAL A 387 -5.34 14.79 -32.68
N ASP A 388 -5.46 13.81 -33.59
CA ASP A 388 -6.09 13.95 -34.89
C ASP A 388 -7.12 12.83 -35.09
N LEU A 389 -8.35 13.12 -34.68
CA LEU A 389 -9.51 12.23 -34.79
C LEU A 389 -10.50 12.84 -35.81
N PRO A 390 -10.49 12.36 -37.07
CA PRO A 390 -11.32 12.93 -38.13
C PRO A 390 -12.80 13.01 -37.75
N GLY A 391 -13.41 14.17 -37.96
CA GLY A 391 -14.82 14.42 -37.66
C GLY A 391 -15.15 14.55 -36.16
N ARG A 392 -14.14 14.48 -35.27
CA ARG A 392 -14.32 14.58 -33.81
C ARG A 392 -13.50 15.70 -33.21
N LEU A 393 -12.17 15.60 -33.30
CA LEU A 393 -11.27 16.52 -32.62
C LEU A 393 -9.91 16.57 -33.31
N LYS A 394 -9.41 17.79 -33.51
CA LYS A 394 -8.02 18.03 -33.89
C LYS A 394 -7.43 19.06 -32.94
N VAL A 395 -6.54 18.63 -32.05
CA VAL A 395 -5.89 19.50 -31.07
C VAL A 395 -4.43 19.11 -30.92
N ARG A 396 -3.59 20.11 -30.72
CA ARG A 396 -2.18 19.93 -30.39
C ARG A 396 -1.84 20.87 -29.25
N PHE A 397 -1.22 20.34 -28.21
CA PHE A 397 -0.80 21.12 -27.05
C PHE A 397 0.54 20.63 -26.52
N GLY A 398 1.25 21.53 -25.86
CA GLY A 398 2.52 21.26 -25.20
C GLY A 398 2.37 21.32 -23.68
N GLU A 399 3.16 20.52 -22.98
CA GLU A 399 3.34 20.65 -21.53
C GLU A 399 4.82 20.58 -21.18
N LEU A 400 5.23 21.39 -20.20
CA LEU A 400 6.60 21.38 -19.70
C LEU A 400 6.64 20.68 -18.35
N VAL A 401 7.63 19.80 -18.20
CA VAL A 401 7.80 18.98 -17.01
C VAL A 401 9.19 19.19 -16.46
N GLN A 402 9.27 19.49 -15.16
CA GLN A 402 10.51 19.40 -14.41
C GLN A 402 10.51 18.11 -13.59
N VAL A 403 11.55 17.30 -13.71
CA VAL A 403 11.72 16.08 -12.92
C VAL A 403 12.56 16.41 -11.69
N LYS A 404 12.18 15.84 -10.55
CA LYS A 404 12.97 15.87 -9.33
C LYS A 404 12.95 14.52 -8.64
N LYS A 405 14.10 14.08 -8.11
CA LYS A 405 14.20 12.86 -7.32
C LYS A 405 14.23 13.18 -5.82
N SER A 406 13.72 12.24 -5.04
CA SER A 406 13.67 12.35 -3.57
C SER A 406 15.07 12.52 -2.98
N SER A 407 15.17 13.34 -1.94
CA SER A 407 16.40 13.53 -1.16
C SER A 407 16.88 12.23 -0.51
N LEU A 408 15.97 11.28 -0.25
CA LEU A 408 16.31 9.94 0.23
C LEU A 408 17.20 9.17 -0.74
N LEU A 409 17.02 9.39 -2.05
CA LEU A 409 17.80 8.74 -3.09
C LEU A 409 19.22 9.33 -3.22
N HIS A 410 19.49 10.47 -2.58
CA HIS A 410 20.81 11.10 -2.54
C HIS A 410 21.70 10.57 -1.39
N GLY A 411 21.18 9.69 -0.53
CA GLY A 411 21.89 9.23 0.67
C GLY A 411 22.05 10.31 1.76
N THR A 412 21.43 11.47 1.57
CA THR A 412 21.30 12.50 2.61
C THR A 412 20.27 12.06 3.63
N GLY A 413 20.64 12.02 4.92
CA GLY A 413 19.90 11.42 6.03
C GLY A 413 18.55 12.04 6.37
N GLY A 414 17.58 11.91 5.46
CA GLY A 414 16.16 12.08 5.72
C GLY A 414 15.47 10.74 5.92
N SER A 415 14.31 10.76 6.56
CA SER A 415 13.45 9.58 6.75
C SER A 415 12.25 9.56 5.78
N VAL A 416 12.03 10.63 5.01
CA VAL A 416 10.84 10.79 4.15
C VAL A 416 11.11 11.48 2.82
N ASP A 417 10.25 11.20 1.84
CA ASP A 417 10.29 11.79 0.51
C ASP A 417 10.14 13.31 0.54
N SER A 418 11.19 13.96 0.03
CA SER A 418 11.27 15.41 -0.06
C SER A 418 12.09 15.82 -1.27
N TRP A 419 11.71 16.93 -1.89
CA TRP A 419 12.30 17.40 -3.14
C TRP A 419 12.76 18.84 -2.99
N ARG A 420 14.00 19.09 -3.42
CA ARG A 420 14.56 20.45 -3.46
C ARG A 420 14.16 21.12 -4.78
N ILE A 421 13.49 22.27 -4.66
CA ILE A 421 13.00 23.07 -5.77
C ILE A 421 13.79 24.38 -5.82
N GLU A 422 14.43 24.66 -6.95
CA GLU A 422 15.11 25.94 -7.18
C GLU A 422 14.06 26.98 -7.63
N ILE A 423 13.94 28.08 -6.88
CA ILE A 423 12.83 29.05 -7.04
C ILE A 423 12.91 29.75 -8.40
N ARG A 424 14.12 30.08 -8.84
CA ARG A 424 14.34 30.74 -10.13
C ARG A 424 13.92 29.85 -11.30
N GLN A 425 14.32 28.57 -11.26
CA GLN A 425 13.92 27.57 -12.25
C GLN A 425 12.41 27.41 -12.32
N LEU A 426 11.72 27.41 -11.18
CA LEU A 426 10.26 27.34 -11.12
C LEU A 426 9.58 28.56 -11.76
N HIS A 427 10.11 29.77 -11.53
CA HIS A 427 9.61 30.98 -12.18
C HIS A 427 9.80 30.91 -13.68
N ASP A 428 11.01 30.56 -14.14
CA ASP A 428 11.33 30.43 -15.56
C ASP A 428 10.39 29.39 -16.22
N LEU A 429 10.16 28.24 -15.57
CA LEU A 429 9.24 27.20 -16.03
C LEU A 429 7.80 27.72 -16.20
N LEU A 430 7.29 28.47 -15.22
CA LEU A 430 5.93 29.00 -15.23
C LEU A 430 5.73 30.18 -16.19
N GLU A 431 6.79 30.93 -16.49
CA GLU A 431 6.78 31.95 -17.55
C GLU A 431 6.58 31.32 -18.93
N HIS A 432 7.17 30.13 -19.16
CA HIS A 432 7.05 29.41 -20.42
C HIS A 432 5.80 28.53 -20.52
N SER A 433 5.33 27.96 -19.41
CA SER A 433 4.08 27.19 -19.35
C SER A 433 3.35 27.38 -18.01
N PRO A 434 2.17 28.04 -18.00
CA PRO A 434 1.36 28.18 -16.79
C PRO A 434 0.74 26.84 -16.33
N THR A 435 0.74 25.83 -17.19
CA THR A 435 0.23 24.48 -16.91
C THR A 435 1.34 23.50 -16.50
N ALA A 436 2.59 23.96 -16.44
CA ALA A 436 3.75 23.10 -16.17
C ALA A 436 3.56 22.23 -14.92
N VAL A 437 4.20 21.05 -14.95
CA VAL A 437 4.10 20.07 -13.87
C VAL A 437 5.48 19.64 -13.38
N TYR A 438 5.53 19.17 -12.15
CA TYR A 438 6.66 18.42 -11.63
C TYR A 438 6.37 16.93 -11.70
N TRP A 439 7.35 16.15 -12.13
CA TRP A 439 7.41 14.71 -11.90
C TRP A 439 8.38 14.44 -10.74
N LEU A 440 7.82 14.03 -9.61
CA LEU A 440 8.54 13.84 -8.37
C LEU A 440 8.74 12.33 -8.14
N ILE A 441 9.97 11.86 -8.31
CA ILE A 441 10.36 10.47 -8.11
C ILE A 441 10.56 10.22 -6.62
N GLN A 442 9.77 9.31 -6.06
CA GLN A 442 9.85 8.84 -4.68
C GLN A 442 10.94 7.79 -4.50
N ALA A 443 11.40 7.59 -3.26
CA ALA A 443 12.37 6.55 -2.92
C ALA A 443 11.89 5.13 -3.25
N ALA A 444 10.59 4.89 -3.14
CA ALA A 444 9.95 3.64 -3.54
C ALA A 444 9.91 3.43 -5.07
N GLY A 445 10.26 4.45 -5.85
CA GLY A 445 10.21 4.45 -7.32
C GLY A 445 8.87 4.84 -7.92
N ASP A 446 7.92 5.28 -7.09
CA ASP A 446 6.70 5.94 -7.54
C ASP A 446 6.99 7.33 -8.10
N VAL A 447 6.17 7.77 -9.05
CA VAL A 447 6.31 9.09 -9.68
C VAL A 447 5.02 9.87 -9.51
N LEU A 448 5.11 10.96 -8.75
CA LEU A 448 4.00 11.87 -8.48
C LEU A 448 4.04 13.03 -9.48
N CYS A 449 2.89 13.38 -10.02
CA CYS A 449 2.69 14.54 -10.88
C CYS A 449 2.01 15.65 -10.08
N VAL A 450 2.63 16.83 -10.03
CA VAL A 450 2.15 17.98 -9.24
C VAL A 450 2.16 19.24 -10.10
N PRO A 451 1.09 20.06 -10.11
CA PRO A 451 1.13 21.36 -10.79
C PRO A 451 2.25 22.28 -10.26
N ALA A 452 3.09 22.82 -11.14
CA ALA A 452 4.15 23.76 -10.76
C ALA A 452 3.60 25.02 -10.07
N LYS A 453 2.41 25.48 -10.48
CA LYS A 453 1.70 26.61 -9.84
C LYS A 453 1.37 26.36 -8.36
N LEU A 454 1.14 25.11 -7.97
CA LEU A 454 0.92 24.77 -6.55
C LEU A 454 2.23 24.89 -5.77
N VAL A 455 3.32 24.35 -6.33
CA VAL A 455 4.67 24.48 -5.75
C VAL A 455 5.02 25.96 -5.56
N HIS A 456 4.68 26.80 -6.55
CA HIS A 456 4.84 28.25 -6.48
C HIS A 456 4.02 28.90 -5.37
N ALA A 457 2.76 28.50 -5.22
CA ALA A 457 1.90 28.98 -4.13
C ALA A 457 2.43 28.59 -2.75
N ILE A 458 2.94 27.35 -2.59
CA ILE A 458 3.58 26.89 -1.35
C ILE A 458 4.83 27.73 -1.03
N ILE A 459 5.66 28.02 -2.03
CA ILE A 459 6.84 28.88 -1.87
C ILE A 459 6.43 30.28 -1.45
N LYS A 460 5.41 30.88 -2.09
CA LYS A 460 4.91 32.22 -1.73
C LYS A 460 4.28 32.27 -0.34
N GLY A 461 3.61 31.21 0.10
CA GLY A 461 2.98 31.13 1.41
C GLY A 461 3.95 30.89 2.57
N ARG A 462 5.19 30.48 2.28
CA ARG A 462 6.28 30.42 3.26
C ARG A 462 7.01 31.75 3.24
N ASP A 463 6.86 32.57 4.29
CA ASP A 463 7.52 33.88 4.48
C ASP A 463 9.06 33.79 4.57
N LYS A 464 9.73 33.28 3.54
CA LYS A 464 11.20 33.19 3.40
C LYS A 464 11.66 33.76 2.05
N PRO A 465 11.51 35.08 1.84
CA PRO A 465 11.75 35.74 0.55
C PRO A 465 13.22 35.72 0.07
N SER A 466 14.19 35.30 0.90
CA SER A 466 15.62 35.32 0.59
C SER A 466 16.23 33.97 0.21
N SER A 467 15.45 32.87 0.20
CA SER A 467 16.00 31.55 -0.15
C SER A 467 16.11 31.39 -1.67
N LEU A 468 17.19 30.77 -2.16
CA LEU A 468 17.33 30.42 -3.59
C LEU A 468 16.57 29.13 -3.95
N SER A 469 16.37 28.27 -2.96
CA SER A 469 15.70 26.97 -3.10
C SER A 469 14.76 26.69 -1.93
N LEU A 470 13.76 25.86 -2.13
CA LEU A 470 12.87 25.36 -1.08
C LEU A 470 12.78 23.84 -1.16
N THR A 471 12.86 23.16 -0.02
CA THR A 471 12.49 21.75 0.07
C THR A 471 10.99 21.60 0.34
N ILE A 472 10.31 20.87 -0.53
CA ILE A 472 8.91 20.48 -0.37
C ILE A 472 8.84 19.02 0.10
N ARG A 473 7.94 18.72 1.04
CA ARG A 473 7.68 17.36 1.53
C ARG A 473 6.35 16.82 0.97
N TYR A 474 6.18 15.50 0.93
CA TYR A 474 4.97 14.87 0.35
C TYR A 474 3.66 15.38 0.95
N SER A 475 3.59 15.54 2.27
CA SER A 475 2.38 16.01 2.96
C SER A 475 1.88 17.38 2.48
N GLU A 476 2.77 18.20 1.93
CA GLU A 476 2.46 19.56 1.46
C GLU A 476 1.81 19.58 0.08
N ILE A 477 2.06 18.55 -0.71
CA ILE A 477 1.60 18.44 -2.11
C ILE A 477 0.55 17.35 -2.31
N ARG A 478 0.35 16.45 -1.33
CA ARG A 478 -0.52 15.26 -1.43
C ARG A 478 -1.93 15.55 -1.92
N HIS A 479 -2.49 16.72 -1.58
CA HIS A 479 -3.85 17.10 -1.93
C HIS A 479 -4.06 17.37 -3.43
N ALA A 480 -2.97 17.53 -4.19
CA ALA A 480 -3.00 17.75 -5.63
C ALA A 480 -2.04 16.84 -6.41
N ALA A 481 -1.30 15.98 -5.71
CA ALA A 481 -0.40 15.02 -6.33
C ALA A 481 -1.19 13.83 -6.87
N ILE A 482 -0.98 13.49 -8.14
CA ILE A 482 -1.54 12.28 -8.77
C ILE A 482 -0.41 11.39 -9.28
N GLY A 483 -0.61 10.07 -9.37
CA GLY A 483 0.40 9.19 -9.94
C GLY A 483 0.63 9.46 -11.44
N LEU A 484 1.84 9.22 -11.93
CA LEU A 484 2.18 9.40 -13.35
C LEU A 484 1.28 8.60 -14.30
N GLY A 485 0.87 7.39 -13.90
CA GLY A 485 -0.08 6.59 -14.70
C GLY A 485 -1.45 7.27 -14.85
N GLN A 486 -1.96 7.88 -13.77
CA GLN A 486 -3.19 8.67 -13.79
C GLN A 486 -3.01 9.92 -14.66
N TYR A 487 -1.90 10.65 -14.48
CA TYR A 487 -1.60 11.86 -15.25
C TYR A 487 -1.53 11.59 -16.76
N LEU A 488 -0.82 10.55 -17.19
CA LEU A 488 -0.74 10.16 -18.61
C LEU A 488 -2.11 9.78 -19.17
N ARG A 489 -2.92 9.05 -18.40
CA ARG A 489 -4.28 8.69 -18.78
C ARG A 489 -5.16 9.94 -18.93
N ASP A 490 -5.09 10.88 -18.00
CA ASP A 490 -5.90 12.09 -18.00
C ASP A 490 -5.49 13.04 -19.15
N LEU A 491 -4.19 13.12 -19.47
CA LEU A 491 -3.68 13.78 -20.67
C LEU A 491 -4.24 13.15 -21.96
N LEU A 492 -4.23 11.82 -22.04
CA LEU A 492 -4.65 11.07 -23.22
C LEU A 492 -6.16 11.05 -23.44
N MET A 493 -6.94 11.17 -22.38
CA MET A 493 -8.41 11.21 -22.40
C MET A 493 -8.97 12.64 -22.48
N GLY A 494 -8.11 13.65 -22.37
CA GLY A 494 -8.49 15.06 -22.47
C GLY A 494 -9.08 15.66 -21.20
N MET A 495 -8.91 14.99 -20.05
CA MET A 495 -9.25 15.55 -18.74
C MET A 495 -8.14 16.48 -18.21
N TRP A 496 -6.94 16.39 -18.79
CA TRP A 496 -5.85 17.32 -18.61
C TRP A 496 -5.45 17.90 -19.97
N VAL A 497 -5.56 19.21 -20.13
CA VAL A 497 -5.13 19.90 -21.35
C VAL A 497 -3.98 20.82 -20.96
N GLY A 498 -2.84 20.64 -21.64
CA GLY A 498 -1.71 21.54 -21.51
C GLY A 498 -1.95 22.86 -22.24
N ASN A 499 -0.88 23.53 -22.66
CA ASN A 499 -0.99 24.82 -23.33
C ASN A 499 -0.98 24.65 -24.86
N CYS A 500 -2.01 25.18 -25.53
CA CYS A 500 -2.10 25.24 -27.01
C CYS A 500 -1.36 26.45 -27.60
N GLY A 501 -0.82 27.34 -26.77
CA GLY A 501 -0.08 28.52 -27.22
C GLY A 501 1.20 28.15 -27.95
N GLU A 502 1.41 28.76 -29.12
CA GLU A 502 2.59 28.52 -29.97
C GLU A 502 3.93 28.67 -29.24
N PRO A 503 4.13 29.65 -28.32
CA PRO A 503 5.38 29.76 -27.57
C PRO A 503 5.69 28.51 -26.74
N THR A 504 4.71 28.02 -25.95
CA THR A 504 4.89 26.82 -25.13
C THR A 504 5.06 25.58 -25.99
N LEU A 505 4.28 25.46 -27.07
CA LEU A 505 4.35 24.32 -27.98
C LEU A 505 5.70 24.26 -28.71
N SER A 506 6.24 25.42 -29.14
CA SER A 506 7.56 25.53 -29.77
C SER A 506 8.67 25.06 -28.85
N VAL A 507 8.62 25.45 -27.57
CA VAL A 507 9.57 24.99 -26.53
C VAL A 507 9.40 23.50 -26.25
N ALA A 508 8.17 23.03 -25.97
CA ALA A 508 7.90 21.64 -25.64
C ALA A 508 8.27 20.67 -26.79
N SER A 509 8.13 21.11 -28.04
CA SER A 509 8.53 20.35 -29.24
C SER A 509 10.00 20.49 -29.61
N GLY A 510 10.75 21.35 -28.90
CA GLY A 510 12.15 21.66 -29.16
C GLY A 510 12.38 22.24 -30.56
N VAL A 511 11.39 22.96 -31.11
CA VAL A 511 11.53 23.72 -32.36
C VAL A 511 12.28 25.03 -32.11
N ASP A 512 12.17 25.59 -30.92
CA ASP A 512 12.99 26.73 -30.51
C ASP A 512 14.43 26.27 -30.19
N ASP A 513 15.34 26.51 -31.14
CA ASP A 513 16.77 26.20 -30.97
C ASP A 513 17.44 27.00 -29.84
N ARG A 514 16.79 28.05 -29.31
CA ARG A 514 17.33 28.85 -28.21
C ARG A 514 16.96 28.31 -26.84
N ILE A 515 15.88 27.54 -26.72
CA ILE A 515 15.21 27.20 -25.47
C ILE A 515 14.54 25.82 -25.65
N ARG A 516 15.18 24.72 -25.19
CA ARG A 516 14.67 23.36 -25.42
C ARG A 516 14.86 22.40 -24.23
N PRO A 517 13.84 21.56 -23.91
CA PRO A 517 13.95 20.50 -22.90
C PRO A 517 14.94 19.40 -23.28
N MET A 518 15.40 18.66 -22.28
CA MET A 518 16.38 17.58 -22.43
C MET A 518 15.80 16.34 -23.11
N HIS A 519 14.54 16.04 -22.81
CA HIS A 519 13.78 14.95 -23.42
C HIS A 519 12.51 15.51 -24.04
N ILE A 520 12.12 14.99 -25.21
CA ILE A 520 10.84 15.29 -25.81
C ILE A 520 10.03 14.01 -25.88
N LEU A 521 8.86 14.01 -25.27
CA LEU A 521 7.93 12.90 -25.29
C LEU A 521 6.74 13.28 -26.17
N ALA A 522 6.72 12.72 -27.38
CA ALA A 522 5.64 12.92 -28.33
C ALA A 522 4.55 11.87 -28.11
N VAL A 523 3.33 12.31 -27.88
CA VAL A 523 2.15 11.47 -27.71
C VAL A 523 1.18 11.78 -28.85
N ALA A 524 0.87 10.79 -29.68
CA ALA A 524 -0.05 10.97 -30.80
C ALA A 524 -1.25 10.05 -30.69
N VAL A 525 -2.44 10.63 -30.86
CA VAL A 525 -3.72 9.93 -30.94
C VAL A 525 -4.26 10.12 -32.35
N ARG A 526 -4.36 9.05 -33.15
CA ARG A 526 -4.75 9.13 -34.57
C ARG A 526 -5.71 8.02 -34.94
N VAL A 527 -6.54 8.20 -35.96
CA VAL A 527 -7.33 7.09 -36.51
C VAL A 527 -6.52 6.34 -37.58
N ARG A 528 -6.38 5.02 -37.45
CA ARG A 528 -5.70 4.18 -38.45
C ARG A 528 -6.39 4.33 -39.81
N SER A 529 -5.65 4.71 -40.84
CA SER A 529 -6.14 4.69 -42.21
C SER A 529 -5.83 3.33 -42.84
N GLU A 530 -6.79 2.73 -43.56
CA GLU A 530 -6.60 1.42 -44.22
C GLU A 530 -5.51 1.42 -45.31
N ARG A 531 -4.90 2.56 -45.63
CA ARG A 531 -3.94 2.70 -46.74
C ARG A 531 -2.48 2.41 -46.40
N ASP A 532 -2.08 2.41 -45.13
CA ASP A 532 -0.66 2.22 -44.77
C ASP A 532 -0.23 0.74 -44.70
N SER A 533 -1.16 -0.20 -44.84
CA SER A 533 -0.88 -1.65 -44.84
C SER A 533 -0.59 -2.22 -46.24
N GLY A 534 -0.77 -1.44 -47.31
CA GLY A 534 -0.75 -1.93 -48.70
C GLY A 534 0.53 -1.65 -49.51
N ASP A 535 1.35 -0.69 -49.11
CA ASP A 535 2.46 -0.18 -49.96
C ASP A 535 3.84 -0.84 -49.70
N GLN A 536 3.90 -1.94 -48.95
CA GLN A 536 5.12 -2.73 -48.77
C GLN A 536 5.13 -4.09 -49.50
N GLN A 537 4.14 -4.37 -50.36
CA GLN A 537 4.12 -5.62 -51.14
C GLN A 537 4.36 -5.47 -52.65
N ASP A 538 4.55 -4.25 -53.17
CA ASP A 538 5.00 -4.05 -54.56
C ASP A 538 6.09 -2.96 -54.64
N ARG A 539 7.33 -3.32 -54.26
CA ARG A 539 8.57 -2.78 -54.85
C ARG A 539 9.70 -3.79 -54.82
#